data_AF-A0A0E4BW64-F1
#
_entry.id   AF-A0A0E4BW64-F1
#
_cell.length_a   1.000
_cell.length_b   1.000
_cell.length_c   1.000
_cell.angle_alpha   90.00
_cell.angle_beta   90.00
_cell.angle_gamma   90.00
#
_symmetry.space_group_name_H-M   'P 1'
#
loop_
_entity.id
_entity.type
_entity.pdbx_description
1 polymer ?
#
loop_
_entity_poly.entity_id
_entity_poly.type
_entity_poly.pdbx_seq_one_letter_code
_entity_poly.pdbx_strand_id
1 'polypeptide(L)' 'MKADSRQHFDSGGAWDRTYLESLIRQDFERCHPGETLEDLKRRASFSKEDRGLLRDWMAVAAARAAKGSPP' A
#
# COMPACT_ATOMS: atom_id res chain seq x y z
N MET A 1 -17.45 24.24 -28.94
CA MET A 1 -16.28 24.23 -28.02
C MET A 1 -16.53 23.20 -26.94
N LYS A 2 -15.91 22.02 -27.03
CA LYS A 2 -15.89 21.04 -25.95
C LYS A 2 -14.43 20.92 -25.54
N ALA A 3 -14.10 21.48 -24.37
CA ALA A 3 -12.83 21.22 -23.74
C ALA A 3 -12.87 19.75 -23.30
N ASP A 4 -12.35 18.90 -24.18
CA ASP A 4 -11.90 17.55 -23.85
C ASP A 4 -10.69 17.72 -22.93
N SER A 5 -10.98 18.08 -21.67
CA SER A 5 -10.01 18.08 -20.59
C SER A 5 -9.75 16.61 -20.28
N ARG A 6 -8.85 16.03 -21.07
CA ARG A 6 -8.25 14.72 -20.87
C ARG A 6 -7.88 14.56 -19.41
N GLN A 7 -8.72 13.79 -18.71
CA GLN A 7 -8.34 12.79 -17.71
C GLN A 7 -6.92 13.01 -17.17
N HIS A 8 -6.78 13.95 -16.23
CA HIS A 8 -5.56 14.09 -15.43
C HIS A 8 -5.93 13.96 -13.96
N PHE A 9 -6.52 12.81 -13.64
CA PHE A 9 -6.45 12.25 -12.31
C PHE A 9 -6.32 10.74 -12.50
N ASP A 10 -5.08 10.28 -12.63
CA ASP A 10 -4.68 8.99 -12.09
C ASP A 10 -5.14 8.95 -10.62
N SER A 11 -6.41 8.61 -10.40
CA SER A 11 -6.90 8.12 -9.13
C SER A 11 -6.17 6.79 -8.92
N GLY A 12 -4.97 6.85 -8.36
CA GLY A 12 -4.15 5.69 -8.05
C GLY A 12 -4.91 4.74 -7.14
N GLY A 13 -5.68 3.84 -7.75
CA GLY A 13 -6.38 2.71 -7.17
C GLY A 13 -7.33 3.07 -6.01
N ALA A 14 -8.64 2.97 -6.23
CA ALA A 14 -9.65 2.92 -5.16
C ALA A 14 -9.58 1.59 -4.38
N TRP A 15 -8.38 1.10 -4.07
CA TRP A 15 -8.16 -0.12 -3.32
C TRP A 15 -8.36 0.15 -1.83
N ASP A 16 -9.20 -0.65 -1.19
CA ASP A 16 -9.35 -0.56 0.26
C ASP A 16 -8.00 -0.79 0.95
N ARG A 17 -7.73 -0.03 2.01
CA ARG A 17 -6.48 -0.15 2.77
C ARG A 17 -6.28 -1.56 3.31
N THR A 18 -7.34 -2.22 3.75
CA THR A 18 -7.31 -3.60 4.27
C THR A 18 -6.94 -4.59 3.16
N TYR A 19 -7.41 -4.35 1.93
CA TYR A 19 -7.04 -5.15 0.78
C TYR A 19 -5.54 -5.00 0.46
N LEU A 20 -5.04 -3.76 0.41
CA LEU A 20 -3.61 -3.50 0.21
C LEU A 20 -2.75 -4.13 1.31
N GLU A 21 -3.13 -3.95 2.58
CA GLU A 21 -2.45 -4.56 3.72
C GLU A 21 -2.42 -6.10 3.62
N SER A 22 -3.49 -6.71 3.09
CA SER A 22 -3.54 -8.16 2.87
C SER A 22 -2.57 -8.64 1.78
N LEU A 23 -2.32 -7.83 0.74
CA LEU A 23 -1.37 -8.16 -0.34
C LEU A 23 0.10 -8.18 0.12
N ILE A 24 0.42 -7.47 1.20
CA ILE A 24 1.80 -7.35 1.72
C ILE A 24 2.00 -8.07 3.05
N ARG A 25 0.94 -8.44 3.78
CA ARG A 25 1.04 -9.12 5.08
C ARG A 25 1.95 -10.35 5.01
N GLN A 26 1.70 -11.25 4.07
CA GLN A 26 2.47 -12.49 3.93
C GLN A 26 3.93 -12.24 3.54
N ASP A 27 4.22 -11.19 2.77
CA ASP A 27 5.59 -10.86 2.39
C ASP A 27 6.34 -10.18 3.53
N PHE A 28 5.66 -9.29 4.25
CA PHE A 28 6.20 -8.67 5.45
C PHE A 28 6.61 -9.73 6.48
N GLU A 29 5.71 -10.66 6.82
CA GLU A 29 5.98 -11.73 7.80
C GLU A 29 7.10 -12.68 7.35
N ARG A 30 7.26 -12.88 6.03
CA ARG A 30 8.39 -13.65 5.46
C ARG A 30 9.72 -12.93 5.62
N CYS A 31 9.74 -11.60 5.44
CA CYS A 31 10.94 -10.78 5.61
C CYS A 31 11.26 -10.49 7.08
N HIS A 32 10.24 -10.47 7.95
CA HIS A 32 10.33 -10.12 9.36
C HIS A 32 9.73 -11.25 10.23
N PRO A 33 10.42 -12.39 10.37
CA PRO A 33 9.91 -13.52 11.15
C PRO A 33 9.71 -13.10 12.62
N GLY A 34 8.47 -13.19 13.09
CA GLY A 34 8.08 -12.81 14.45
C GLY A 34 7.55 -11.38 14.60
N GLU A 35 7.55 -10.57 13.52
CA GLU A 35 6.85 -9.29 13.50
C GLU A 35 5.63 -9.36 12.57
N THR A 36 4.54 -8.73 12.99
CA THR A 36 3.35 -8.60 12.15
C THR A 36 3.26 -7.21 11.53
N LEU A 37 2.52 -7.11 10.42
CA LEU A 37 2.22 -5.82 9.80
C LEU A 37 1.47 -4.88 10.77
N GLU A 38 0.68 -5.44 11.69
CA GLU A 38 -0.01 -4.67 12.73
C GLU A 38 0.96 -4.07 13.76
N ASP A 39 2.02 -4.80 14.11
CA ASP A 39 3.08 -4.28 14.97
C ASP A 39 3.83 -3.14 14.28
N LEU A 40 4.15 -3.27 12.99
CA LEU A 40 4.73 -2.18 12.20
C LEU A 40 3.81 -0.95 12.19
N LYS A 41 2.50 -1.12 11.98
CA LYS A 41 1.52 -0.01 12.01
C LYS A 41 1.51 0.70 13.38
N ARG A 42 1.58 -0.06 14.46
CA ARG A 42 1.68 0.49 15.82
C ARG A 42 2.97 1.29 15.98
N ARG A 43 4.11 0.75 15.56
CA ARG A 43 5.43 1.42 15.65
C ARG A 43 5.54 2.66 14.76
N ALA A 44 4.93 2.64 13.57
CA ALA A 44 4.86 3.77 12.63
C ALA A 44 4.16 5.03 13.19
N SER A 45 3.38 4.87 14.25
CA SER A 45 2.76 5.99 14.96
C SER A 45 3.78 6.81 15.75
N PHE A 46 4.84 6.16 16.25
CA PHE A 46 5.85 6.75 17.13
C PHE A 46 7.19 6.99 16.44
N SER A 47 7.52 6.19 15.42
CA SER A 47 8.80 6.24 14.70
C SER A 47 8.63 6.72 13.27
N LYS A 48 9.40 7.75 12.89
CA LYS A 48 9.46 8.24 11.51
C LYS A 48 10.07 7.19 10.56
N GLU A 49 10.98 6.38 11.08
CA GLU A 49 11.61 5.29 10.32
C GLU A 49 10.56 4.22 9.98
N ASP A 50 9.81 3.76 10.98
CA ASP A 50 8.73 2.77 10.78
C ASP A 50 7.60 3.32 9.91
N ARG A 51 7.35 4.64 9.96
CA ARG A 51 6.40 5.29 9.05
C ARG A 51 6.89 5.26 7.60
N GLY A 52 8.18 5.48 7.37
CA GLY A 52 8.80 5.32 6.06
C GLY A 52 8.67 3.89 5.55
N LEU A 53 9.03 2.92 6.40
CA LEU A 53 8.92 1.50 6.09
C LEU A 53 7.48 1.08 5.75
N LEU A 54 6.49 1.50 6.54
CA LEU A 54 5.08 1.24 6.24
C LEU A 54 4.65 1.84 4.91
N ARG A 55 5.07 3.07 4.59
CA ARG A 55 4.75 3.73 3.31
C ARG A 55 5.32 2.94 2.13
N ASP A 56 6.56 2.49 2.24
CA ASP A 56 7.23 1.76 1.16
C ASP A 56 6.57 0.39 0.93
N TRP A 57 6.16 -0.29 2.01
CA TRP A 57 5.32 -1.50 1.90
C TRP A 57 3.96 -1.23 1.26
N MET A 58 3.27 -0.14 1.59
CA MET A 58 2.00 0.23 0.94
C MET A 58 2.17 0.54 -0.55
N ALA A 59 3.31 1.10 -0.96
CA ALA A 59 3.63 1.30 -2.38
C ALA A 59 3.81 -0.04 -3.12
N VAL A 60 4.44 -1.04 -2.48
CA VAL A 60 4.52 -2.41 -3.02
C VAL A 60 3.12 -3.01 -3.16
N ALA A 61 2.25 -2.83 -2.15
CA ALA A 61 0.86 -3.29 -2.22
C ALA A 61 0.11 -2.66 -3.40
N ALA A 62 0.21 -1.34 -3.59
CA ALA A 62 -0.43 -0.63 -4.69
C ALA A 62 0.09 -1.10 -6.06
N ALA A 63 1.41 -1.30 -6.19
CA ALA A 63 2.02 -1.84 -7.40
C ALA A 63 1.54 -3.28 -7.68
N ARG A 64 1.35 -4.10 -6.65
CA ARG A 64 0.80 -5.46 -6.78
C ARG A 64 -0.67 -5.45 -7.18
N ALA A 65 -1.49 -4.58 -6.57
CA ALA A 65 -2.89 -4.42 -6.94
C ALA A 65 -3.03 -3.96 -8.40
N ALA A 66 -2.19 -3.02 -8.85
CA ALA A 66 -2.16 -2.56 -10.23
C ALA A 66 -1.68 -3.63 -11.23
N LYS A 67 -0.74 -4.49 -10.83
CA LYS A 67 -0.24 -5.60 -11.67
C LYS A 67 -1.15 -6.83 -11.66
N GLY A 68 -1.90 -7.03 -10.58
CA GLY A 68 -2.72 -8.20 -10.33
C GLY A 68 -4.17 -8.08 -10.79
N SER A 69 -4.59 -6.95 -11.36
CA SER A 69 -5.97 -6.62 -11.76
C SER A 69 -7.07 -7.49 -11.12
N PRO A 70 -7.63 -7.11 -9.96
CA PRO A 70 -9.05 -7.34 -9.74
C PRO A 70 -9.85 -6.35 -10.61
N PRO A 71 -11.05 -6.74 -11.09
CA PRO A 71 -11.89 -5.94 -12.00
C PRO A 71 -12.28 -4.56 -11.45
#